data_AF-A0A7S1V852-F1
#
_entry.id   AF-A0A7S1V852-F1
#
_cell.length_a   1.000
_cell.length_b   1.000
_cell.length_c   1.000
_cell.angle_alpha   90.00
_cell.angle_beta   90.00
_cell.angle_gamma   90.00
#
_symmetry.space_group_name_H-M   'P 1'
#
loop_
_entity.id
_entity.type
_entity.pdbx_description
1 polymer ?
#
loop_
_entity_poly.entity_id
_entity_poly.type
_entity_poly.pdbx_seq_one_letter_code
_entity_poly.pdbx_strand_id
1 'polypeptide(L)'
;NEENNTLIAVTERDLEVAIRQGLENRKMRYTHLEIDPLTILGAVSGLVAFPHHNQSPRNTYQCAMGKQAMGTISMNQYARMDGLIYTLIYPHKPMVKSRTLDLVNFDKIPAGQN
;
A
#
# COMPACT_ATOMS: atom_id res chain seq x y z
N ASN A 1 5.07 -19.99 -12.76
CA ASN A 1 6.40 -20.51 -13.17
C ASN A 1 7.30 -20.91 -11.99
N GLU A 2 7.01 -20.52 -10.76
CA GLU A 2 7.48 -21.21 -9.54
C GLU A 2 6.32 -21.33 -8.56
N GLU A 3 5.57 -20.23 -8.42
CA GLU A 3 4.31 -20.12 -7.68
C GLU A 3 3.30 -21.25 -7.97
N ASN A 4 3.23 -21.71 -9.22
CA ASN A 4 2.31 -22.79 -9.66
C ASN A 4 2.51 -24.12 -8.90
N ASN A 5 3.67 -24.33 -8.28
CA ASN A 5 3.98 -25.53 -7.50
C ASN A 5 4.12 -25.24 -5.98
N THR A 6 3.68 -24.06 -5.54
CA THR A 6 3.74 -23.63 -4.14
C THR A 6 2.35 -23.48 -3.56
N LEU A 7 2.25 -23.64 -2.24
CA LEU A 7 1.04 -23.33 -1.47
C LEU A 7 1.43 -22.29 -0.43
N ILE A 8 0.94 -21.06 -0.57
CA ILE A 8 1.33 -19.93 0.26
C ILE A 8 0.22 -19.67 1.28
N ALA A 9 0.56 -19.62 2.56
CA ALA A 9 -0.35 -19.19 3.61
C ALA A 9 -0.46 -17.66 3.57
N VAL A 10 -1.67 -17.11 3.73
CA VAL A 10 -1.87 -15.65 3.74
C VAL A 10 -1.63 -15.08 5.14
N THR A 11 -2.02 -15.83 6.17
CA THR A 11 -1.83 -15.45 7.57
C THR A 11 -1.28 -16.60 8.40
N GLU A 12 -0.64 -16.29 9.52
CA GLU A 12 -0.17 -17.29 10.49
C GLU A 12 -1.31 -18.19 11.01
N ARG A 13 -2.54 -17.66 11.07
CA ARG A 13 -3.73 -18.42 11.48
C ARG A 13 -4.04 -19.58 10.54
N ASP A 14 -3.80 -19.39 9.23
CA ASP A 14 -4.02 -20.44 8.24
C ASP A 14 -3.06 -21.62 8.48
N LEU A 15 -1.83 -21.32 8.93
CA LEU A 15 -0.84 -22.33 9.32
C LEU A 15 -1.26 -23.07 10.60
N GLU A 16 -1.74 -22.35 11.62
CA GLU A 16 -2.22 -22.96 12.87
C GLU A 16 -3.38 -23.94 12.64
N VAL A 17 -4.35 -23.55 11.79
CA VAL A 17 -5.49 -24.42 11.44
C VAL A 17 -5.01 -25.68 10.73
N ALA A 18 -4.06 -25.56 9.80
CA ALA A 18 -3.50 -26.71 9.09
C ALA A 18 -2.78 -27.69 10.03
N ILE A 19 -2.02 -27.19 11.01
CA ILE A 19 -1.34 -28.02 12.03
C ILE A 19 -2.38 -28.76 12.89
N ARG A 20 -3.40 -28.03 13.40
CA ARG A 20 -4.43 -28.60 14.30
C ARG A 20 -5.28 -29.68 13.64
N GLN A 21 -5.51 -29.60 12.34
CA GLN A 21 -6.31 -30.57 11.60
C GLN A 21 -5.57 -31.88 11.27
N GLY A 22 -4.31 -32.05 11.72
CA GLY A 22 -3.55 -33.29 11.50
C GLY A 22 -3.19 -33.54 10.03
N LEU A 23 -3.18 -32.48 9.21
CA LEU A 23 -2.84 -32.52 7.78
C LEU A 23 -1.34 -32.75 7.52
N GLU A 24 -0.54 -32.99 8.56
CA GLU A 24 0.90 -33.30 8.44
C GLU A 24 1.18 -34.52 7.55
N ASN A 25 0.23 -35.46 7.43
CA ASN A 25 0.44 -36.73 6.73
C ASN A 25 -0.14 -36.83 5.30
N ARG A 26 -0.81 -35.80 4.74
CA ARG A 26 -1.31 -35.86 3.35
C ARG A 26 -1.28 -34.50 2.63
N LYS A 27 -0.36 -34.38 1.66
CA LYS A 27 -0.46 -33.59 0.41
C LYS A 27 -0.69 -32.06 0.46
N MET A 28 -1.06 -31.44 1.58
CA MET A 28 -1.21 -29.98 1.69
C MET A 28 -0.42 -29.44 2.88
N ARG A 29 0.86 -29.15 2.64
CA ARG A 29 1.69 -28.38 3.57
C ARG A 29 1.99 -27.05 2.89
N TYR A 30 1.65 -25.94 3.54
CA TYR A 30 2.10 -24.63 3.10
C TYR A 30 3.62 -24.65 2.95
N THR A 31 4.13 -24.16 1.82
CA THR A 31 5.57 -24.08 1.55
C THR A 31 6.14 -22.73 1.93
N HIS A 32 5.31 -21.68 1.89
CA HIS A 32 5.68 -20.30 2.20
C HIS A 32 4.55 -19.60 2.98
N LEU A 33 4.87 -18.44 3.56
CA LEU A 33 3.94 -17.55 4.25
C LEU A 33 4.10 -16.15 3.65
N GLU A 34 2.99 -15.49 3.36
CA GLU A 34 2.97 -14.09 2.92
C GLU A 34 3.46 -13.17 4.04
N ILE A 35 4.33 -12.21 3.71
CA ILE A 35 4.93 -11.33 4.72
C ILE A 35 3.89 -10.36 5.29
N ASP A 36 3.13 -9.71 4.41
CA ASP A 36 1.99 -8.86 4.75
C ASP A 36 1.08 -8.80 3.51
N PRO A 37 -0.22 -9.16 3.60
CA PRO A 37 -1.12 -9.12 2.44
C PRO A 37 -1.24 -7.76 1.75
N LEU A 38 -0.89 -6.65 2.43
CA LEU A 38 -0.90 -5.31 1.86
C LEU A 38 0.25 -5.05 0.89
N THR A 39 1.27 -5.91 0.82
CA THR A 39 2.40 -5.80 -0.13
C THR A 39 1.96 -5.90 -1.59
N ILE A 40 0.79 -6.48 -1.85
CA ILE A 40 0.18 -6.53 -3.18
C ILE A 40 -0.18 -5.14 -3.73
N LEU A 41 -0.33 -4.14 -2.85
CA LEU A 41 -0.70 -2.78 -3.24
C LEU A 41 0.52 -2.01 -3.76
N GLY A 42 0.34 -1.33 -4.89
CA GLY A 42 1.33 -0.37 -5.38
C GLY A 42 1.39 0.91 -4.53
N ALA A 43 2.44 1.72 -4.74
CA ALA A 43 2.72 2.92 -3.95
C ALA A 43 1.51 3.88 -3.82
N VAL A 44 0.81 4.18 -4.92
CA VAL A 44 -0.34 5.10 -4.91
C VAL A 44 -1.58 4.45 -4.29
N SER A 45 -1.79 3.15 -4.52
CA SER A 45 -2.93 2.41 -3.95
C SER A 45 -2.84 2.30 -2.43
N GLY A 46 -1.63 2.12 -1.91
CA GLY A 46 -1.39 2.12 -0.46
C GLY A 46 -1.64 3.46 0.24
N LEU A 47 -1.78 4.58 -0.50
CA LEU A 47 -2.18 5.87 0.07
C LEU A 47 -3.69 5.96 0.36
N VAL A 48 -4.50 5.09 -0.23
CA VAL A 48 -5.94 5.05 0.03
C VAL A 48 -6.18 4.51 1.44
N ALA A 49 -6.95 5.24 2.25
CA ALA A 49 -7.33 4.77 3.58
C ALA A 49 -8.30 3.58 3.47
N PHE A 50 -8.01 2.49 4.18
CA PHE A 50 -8.85 1.27 4.22
C PHE A 50 -9.33 0.77 2.85
N PRO A 51 -8.43 0.45 1.91
CA PRO A 51 -8.81 0.13 0.53
C PRO A 51 -9.70 -1.12 0.42
N HIS A 52 -9.59 -2.04 1.39
CA HIS A 52 -10.39 -3.26 1.49
C HIS A 52 -11.84 -3.03 1.95
N HIS A 53 -12.16 -1.83 2.46
CA HIS A 53 -13.52 -1.43 2.82
C HIS A 53 -14.19 -0.59 1.72
N ASN A 54 -13.58 -0.50 0.55
CA ASN A 54 -14.08 0.31 -0.56
C ASN A 54 -14.35 -0.54 -1.79
N GLN A 55 -15.25 -0.09 -2.64
CA GLN A 55 -15.52 -0.78 -3.90
C GLN A 55 -14.29 -0.66 -4.82
N SER A 56 -13.91 -1.78 -5.44
CA SER A 56 -12.71 -1.86 -6.31
C SER A 56 -12.62 -0.72 -7.35
N PRO A 57 -13.68 -0.33 -8.08
CA PRO A 57 -13.62 0.79 -9.02
C PRO A 57 -13.23 2.12 -8.37
N ARG A 58 -13.65 2.37 -7.13
CA ARG A 58 -13.35 3.62 -6.40
C ARG A 58 -11.87 3.72 -6.03
N ASN A 59 -11.24 2.60 -5.67
CA ASN A 59 -9.81 2.57 -5.40
C ASN A 59 -9.02 2.91 -6.67
N THR A 60 -9.41 2.36 -7.82
CA THR A 60 -8.77 2.66 -9.10
C THR A 60 -8.92 4.13 -9.48
N TYR A 61 -10.10 4.73 -9.30
CA TYR A 61 -10.29 6.16 -9.55
C TYR A 61 -9.40 7.02 -8.66
N GLN A 62 -9.29 6.71 -7.37
CA GLN A 62 -8.44 7.46 -6.46
C GLN A 62 -6.97 7.37 -6.86
N CYS A 63 -6.51 6.22 -7.34
CA CYS A 63 -5.13 6.06 -7.82
C CYS A 63 -4.84 6.92 -9.05
N ALA A 64 -5.81 7.11 -9.94
CA ALA A 64 -5.68 7.99 -11.09
C ALA A 64 -5.72 9.47 -10.68
N MET A 65 -6.70 9.86 -9.87
CA MET A 65 -6.88 11.23 -9.38
C MET A 65 -5.73 11.68 -8.47
N GLY A 66 -5.19 10.79 -7.63
CA GLY A 66 -4.09 11.09 -6.72
C GLY A 66 -2.81 11.57 -7.43
N LYS A 67 -2.59 11.14 -8.68
CA LYS A 67 -1.46 11.62 -9.49
C LYS A 67 -1.62 13.06 -9.99
N GLN A 68 -2.83 13.60 -9.90
CA GLN A 68 -3.15 14.98 -10.27
C GLN A 68 -3.17 15.90 -9.04
N ALA A 69 -2.90 15.38 -7.85
CA ALA A 69 -2.90 16.16 -6.62
C ALA A 69 -1.82 17.24 -6.63
N MET A 70 -2.15 18.42 -6.10
CA MET A 70 -1.20 19.49 -5.86
C MET A 70 -0.60 19.36 -4.46
N GLY A 71 0.66 19.77 -4.30
CA GLY A 71 1.34 19.55 -3.04
C GLY A 71 2.79 19.97 -3.07
N THR A 72 3.56 19.47 -2.11
CA THR A 72 5.01 19.59 -2.16
C THR A 72 5.57 18.49 -3.05
N ILE A 73 6.31 18.84 -4.11
CA ILE A 73 6.86 17.85 -5.05
C ILE A 73 8.22 17.31 -4.57
N SER A 74 9.04 18.16 -3.95
CA SER A 74 10.35 17.82 -3.40
C SER A 74 10.83 18.91 -2.42
N MET A 75 11.81 18.58 -1.58
CA MET A 75 12.38 19.53 -0.62
C MET A 75 13.19 20.67 -1.29
N ASN A 76 13.75 20.41 -2.48
CA ASN A 76 14.55 21.39 -3.24
C ASN A 76 13.76 22.08 -4.37
N GLN A 77 12.43 22.01 -4.36
CA GLN A 77 11.56 22.51 -5.44
C GLN A 77 11.77 24.00 -5.77
N TYR A 78 12.23 24.82 -4.81
CA TYR A 78 12.50 26.25 -5.02
C TYR A 78 13.88 26.56 -5.64
N ALA A 79 14.81 25.60 -5.60
CA ALA A 79 16.13 25.74 -6.21
C ALA A 79 16.20 25.16 -7.63
N ARG A 80 15.16 24.41 -8.04
CA ARG A 80 15.06 23.79 -9.36
C ARG A 80 14.31 24.73 -10.32
N MET A 81 14.73 24.76 -11.58
CA MET A 81 13.96 25.41 -12.65
C MET A 81 13.06 24.38 -13.33
N ASP A 82 11.77 24.44 -13.06
CA ASP A 82 10.74 23.66 -13.78
C ASP A 82 9.85 24.58 -14.61
N GLY A 83 9.20 24.03 -15.65
CA GLY A 83 8.30 24.79 -16.51
C GLY A 83 7.01 25.26 -15.81
N LEU A 84 6.39 24.38 -15.02
CA LEU A 84 5.16 24.67 -14.27
C LEU A 84 5.09 23.80 -13.01
N ILE A 85 4.87 24.42 -11.85
CA ILE A 85 4.69 23.73 -10.57
C ILE A 85 3.47 24.32 -9.85
N TYR A 86 2.62 23.44 -9.31
CA TYR A 86 1.54 23.83 -8.41
C TYR A 86 1.85 23.37 -6.99
N THR A 87 2.12 24.32 -6.09
CA THR A 87 2.48 24.04 -4.70
C THR A 87 1.39 24.51 -3.74
N LEU A 88 1.10 23.69 -2.73
CA LEU A 88 0.18 24.05 -1.65
C LEU A 88 0.90 24.93 -0.60
N ILE A 89 0.24 26.00 -0.13
CA ILE A 89 0.84 26.92 0.84
C ILE A 89 0.95 26.29 2.23
N TYR A 90 -0.09 25.57 2.67
CA TYR A 90 -0.18 24.95 3.99
C TYR A 90 -0.53 23.45 3.88
N PRO A 91 0.42 22.60 3.44
CA PRO A 91 0.17 21.17 3.35
C PRO A 91 0.14 20.54 4.75
N HIS A 92 -0.86 19.68 5.00
CA HIS A 92 -1.03 18.98 6.27
C HIS A 92 -0.70 17.50 6.12
N LYS A 93 -0.11 16.91 7.17
CA LYS A 93 0.01 15.45 7.30
C LYS A 93 -1.38 14.82 7.37
N PRO A 94 -1.66 13.70 6.69
CA PRO A 94 -2.97 13.06 6.78
C PRO A 94 -3.23 12.56 8.20
N MET A 95 -4.46 12.74 8.68
CA MET A 95 -4.86 12.32 10.02
C MET A 95 -4.91 10.79 10.15
N VAL A 96 -5.38 10.10 9.12
CA VAL A 96 -5.42 8.63 9.02
C VAL A 96 -4.26 8.18 8.12
N LYS A 97 -3.46 7.24 8.61
CA LYS A 97 -2.26 6.76 7.90
C LYS A 97 -2.30 5.25 7.70
N SER A 98 -1.84 4.80 6.54
CA SER A 98 -1.50 3.40 6.28
C SER A 98 -0.01 3.17 6.51
N ARG A 99 0.42 1.91 6.66
CA ARG A 99 1.87 1.59 6.73
C ARG A 99 2.63 2.04 5.49
N THR A 100 1.99 2.04 4.32
CA THR A 100 2.62 2.49 3.07
C THR A 100 2.99 3.98 3.12
N LEU A 101 2.18 4.82 3.76
CA LEU A 101 2.48 6.25 3.92
C LEU A 101 3.81 6.48 4.66
N ASP A 102 4.06 5.69 5.71
CA ASP A 102 5.30 5.78 6.49
C ASP A 102 6.50 5.27 5.68
N LEU A 103 6.33 4.15 4.96
CA LEU A 103 7.38 3.56 4.12
C LEU A 103 7.86 4.52 3.02
N VAL A 104 6.93 5.28 2.41
CA VAL A 104 7.27 6.26 1.38
C VAL A 104 7.55 7.66 1.93
N ASN A 105 7.57 7.84 3.26
CA ASN A 105 7.77 9.12 3.94
C ASN A 105 6.82 10.23 3.45
N PHE A 106 5.56 9.90 3.14
CA PHE A 106 4.59 10.85 2.57
C PHE A 106 4.30 12.02 3.53
N ASP A 107 4.44 11.81 4.84
CA ASP A 107 4.31 12.85 5.86
C ASP A 107 5.29 14.01 5.70
N LYS A 108 6.46 13.77 5.11
CA LYS A 108 7.50 14.79 4.93
C LYS A 108 7.23 15.68 3.71
N ILE A 109 6.46 15.17 2.75
CA ILE A 109 6.08 15.86 1.51
C ILE A 109 4.57 15.68 1.24
N PRO A 110 3.70 16.22 2.11
CA PRO A 110 2.27 16.01 1.97
C PRO A 110 1.69 16.75 0.76
N ALA A 111 0.65 16.15 0.18
CA ALA A 111 -0.08 16.67 -0.99
C ALA A 111 -1.56 16.91 -0.71
N GLY A 112 -1.90 17.34 0.51
CA GLY A 112 -3.28 17.59 0.91
C GLY A 112 -3.39 18.48 2.15
N GLN A 113 -4.63 18.74 2.53
CA GLN A 113 -5.01 19.49 3.71
C GLN A 113 -6.15 18.73 4.41
N ASN A 114 -6.07 18.56 5.74
CA ASN A 114 -7.18 18.01 6.53
C ASN A 114 -8.29 19.04 6.74
#